data_AF-A0A3M1I9W3-F1
#
_entry.id   AF-A0A3M1I9W3-F1
#
_cell.length_a   1.000
_cell.length_b   1.000
_cell.length_c   1.000
_cell.angle_alpha   90.00
_cell.angle_beta   90.00
_cell.angle_gamma   90.00
#
_symmetry.space_group_name_H-M   'P 1'
#
loop_
_entity.id
_entity.type
_entity.pdbx_description
1 polymer ?
#
loop_
_entity_poly.entity_id
_entity_poly.type
_entity_poly.pdbx_seq_one_letter_code
_entity_poly.pdbx_strand_id
1 'polypeptide(L)'
;LNGFGRFVGVLVLVTWLGWQAVGAVTAALIGFWTCVGVALWQTRTVVTGPGAPVDWRGLLARVVPLSLGLGASQFVMAADMLVVKGVWPEETVGYYAAAGTIGRALVYFTVPLVSVMFPKVVRSAVLSQETGVMALALGATALMGGAAALACTLFPSLPLRIMYPNEFLVVTPLVPWFAWCMLPLTLANVLVGNLLARRRFESVPWLVLVALGYGLTLMLRADEMRTAPQETAFRIVLQTLGFYSLLLFGVAAWFTWRRKGQEPSV
;
A
#
# COMPACT_ATOMS: atom_id res chain seq x y z
N LEU A 1 3.55 1.07 18.95
CA LEU A 1 4.87 0.61 19.43
C LEU A 1 5.94 0.60 18.34
N ASN A 2 5.79 -0.19 17.27
CA ASN A 2 6.81 -0.31 16.22
C ASN A 2 7.28 1.06 15.66
N GLY A 3 6.35 1.94 15.26
CA GLY A 3 6.71 3.29 14.76
C GLY A 3 7.48 4.14 15.79
N PHE A 4 7.11 4.06 17.07
CA PHE A 4 7.78 4.78 18.14
C PHE A 4 9.19 4.23 18.40
N GLY A 5 9.35 2.91 18.48
CA GLY A 5 10.66 2.27 18.67
C GLY A 5 11.61 2.54 17.49
N ARG A 6 11.09 2.57 16.26
CA ARG A 6 11.86 2.97 15.07
C ARG A 6 12.30 4.44 15.13
N PHE A 7 11.38 5.34 15.47
CA PHE A 7 11.67 6.78 15.49
C PHE A 7 12.69 7.14 16.57
N VAL A 8 12.53 6.60 17.79
CA VAL A 8 13.49 6.79 18.89
C VAL A 8 14.84 6.15 18.55
N GLY A 9 14.84 4.94 17.97
CA GLY A 9 16.07 4.27 17.55
C GLY A 9 16.83 5.06 16.48
N VAL A 10 16.14 5.65 15.50
CA VAL A 10 16.75 6.48 14.45
C VAL A 10 17.34 7.75 15.06
N LEU A 11 16.59 8.43 15.94
CA LEU A 11 17.10 9.62 16.63
C LEU A 11 18.39 9.30 17.39
N VAL A 12 18.41 8.25 18.20
CA VAL A 12 19.59 7.91 19.02
C VAL A 12 20.76 7.42 18.14
N LEU A 13 20.54 6.47 17.24
CA LEU A 13 21.62 5.83 16.49
C LEU A 13 22.17 6.71 15.36
N VAL A 14 21.34 7.53 14.72
CA VAL A 14 21.78 8.38 13.61
C VAL A 14 22.37 9.68 14.14
N THR A 15 21.73 10.33 15.13
CA THR A 15 22.20 11.64 15.60
C THR A 15 23.33 11.59 16.62
N TRP A 16 23.43 10.53 17.44
CA TRP A 16 24.51 10.43 18.46
C TRP A 16 25.70 9.58 18.01
N LEU A 17 25.50 8.55 17.19
CA LEU A 17 26.57 7.64 16.76
C LEU A 17 27.08 7.91 15.33
N GLY A 18 26.42 8.80 14.57
CA GLY A 18 26.81 9.14 13.20
C GLY A 18 26.61 8.01 12.19
N TRP A 19 25.98 6.91 12.60
CA TRP A 19 25.71 5.78 11.73
C TRP A 19 24.52 6.11 10.84
N GLN A 20 24.77 6.46 9.58
CA GLN A 20 23.75 6.87 8.62
C GLN A 20 22.80 5.72 8.26
N ALA A 21 23.07 4.97 7.18
CA ALA A 21 22.21 3.89 6.72
C ALA A 21 22.19 2.71 7.72
N VAL A 22 23.36 2.36 8.29
CA VAL A 22 23.48 1.26 9.26
C VAL A 22 22.69 1.55 10.53
N GLY A 23 22.71 2.80 11.02
CA GLY A 23 21.95 3.21 12.20
C GLY A 23 20.44 3.14 11.96
N ALA A 24 19.97 3.57 10.78
CA ALA A 24 18.56 3.47 10.41
C ALA A 24 18.06 2.01 10.33
N VAL A 25 18.82 1.11 9.73
CA VAL A 25 18.47 -0.32 9.64
C VAL A 25 18.49 -0.98 11.03
N THR A 26 19.49 -0.65 11.86
CA THR A 26 19.62 -1.18 13.23
C THR A 26 18.47 -0.70 14.11
N ALA A 27 18.09 0.57 14.02
CA ALA A 27 16.90 1.12 14.68
C ALA A 27 15.62 0.38 14.25
N ALA A 28 15.49 0.09 12.95
CA ALA A 28 14.35 -0.63 12.41
C ALA A 28 14.22 -2.05 12.97
N LEU A 29 15.36 -2.75 13.12
CA LEU A 29 15.44 -4.08 13.71
C LEU A 29 15.11 -4.05 15.21
N ILE A 30 15.70 -3.13 15.98
CA ILE A 30 15.42 -2.97 17.42
C ILE A 30 13.94 -2.69 17.67
N GLY A 31 13.33 -1.78 16.88
CA GLY A 31 11.90 -1.48 16.96
C GLY A 31 11.01 -2.68 16.66
N PHE A 32 11.44 -3.58 15.77
CA PHE A 32 10.72 -4.81 15.48
C PHE A 32 10.84 -5.82 16.64
N TRP A 33 12.06 -6.05 17.14
CA TRP A 33 12.33 -6.98 18.23
C TRP A 33 11.66 -6.57 19.53
N THR A 34 11.64 -5.28 19.86
CA THR A 34 10.88 -4.78 21.03
C THR A 34 9.39 -5.06 20.90
N CYS A 35 8.82 -4.91 19.69
CA CYS A 35 7.41 -5.21 19.44
C CYS A 35 7.12 -6.71 19.61
N VAL A 36 7.99 -7.59 19.07
CA VAL A 36 7.89 -9.05 19.23
C VAL A 36 8.03 -9.45 20.70
N GLY A 37 9.00 -8.88 21.41
CA GLY A 37 9.20 -9.14 22.84
C GLY A 37 7.98 -8.77 23.68
N VAL A 38 7.37 -7.60 23.44
CA VAL A 38 6.13 -7.20 24.11
C VAL A 38 4.96 -8.11 23.73
N ALA A 39 4.84 -8.51 22.47
CA ALA A 39 3.79 -9.42 22.03
C ALA A 39 3.92 -10.80 22.69
N LEU A 40 5.13 -11.38 22.72
CA LEU A 40 5.43 -12.65 23.40
C LEU A 40 5.18 -12.55 24.91
N TRP A 41 5.53 -11.41 25.52
CA TRP A 41 5.27 -11.19 26.94
C TRP A 41 3.77 -11.14 27.25
N GLN A 42 2.97 -10.48 26.40
CA GLN A 42 1.50 -10.44 26.56
C GLN A 42 0.84 -11.79 26.27
N THR A 43 1.37 -12.58 25.34
CA THR A 43 0.83 -13.90 24.98
C THR A 43 1.44 -15.07 25.76
N ARG A 44 2.32 -14.80 26.74
CA ARG A 44 3.01 -15.82 27.53
C ARG A 44 2.05 -16.86 28.13
N THR A 45 0.87 -16.42 28.56
CA THR A 45 -0.15 -17.28 29.19
C THR A 45 -0.83 -18.23 28.19
N VAL A 46 -0.88 -17.85 26.92
CA VAL A 46 -1.40 -18.69 25.82
C VAL A 46 -0.33 -19.67 25.35
N VAL A 47 0.93 -19.24 25.32
CA VAL A 47 2.08 -20.06 24.92
C VAL A 47 2.37 -21.19 25.94
N THR A 48 2.15 -20.94 27.23
CA THR A 48 2.30 -21.96 28.28
C THR A 48 1.07 -22.84 28.49
N GLY A 49 0.01 -22.64 27.69
CA GLY A 49 -1.22 -23.44 27.77
C GLY A 49 -1.08 -24.83 27.13
N PRO A 50 -2.02 -25.76 27.41
CA PRO A 50 -2.02 -27.08 26.78
C PRO A 50 -2.21 -26.97 25.26
N GLY A 51 -1.36 -27.68 24.51
CA GLY A 51 -1.37 -27.66 23.04
C GLY A 51 -2.65 -28.28 22.46
N ALA A 52 -3.33 -27.56 21.58
CA ALA A 52 -4.44 -28.08 20.79
C ALA A 52 -3.93 -28.61 19.43
N PRO A 53 -4.57 -29.65 18.86
CA PRO A 53 -4.26 -30.09 17.51
C PRO A 53 -4.51 -28.95 16.51
N VAL A 54 -3.49 -28.61 15.72
CA VAL A 54 -3.57 -27.53 14.73
C VAL A 54 -4.13 -28.09 13.42
N ASP A 55 -5.28 -27.56 12.98
CA ASP A 55 -5.78 -27.80 11.63
C ASP A 55 -4.98 -26.95 10.63
N TRP A 56 -3.83 -27.49 10.21
CA TRP A 56 -2.95 -26.86 9.24
C TRP A 56 -3.62 -26.60 7.90
N ARG A 57 -4.56 -27.46 7.48
CA ARG A 57 -5.25 -27.31 6.20
C ARG A 57 -6.24 -26.16 6.24
N GLY A 58 -7.07 -26.09 7.27
CA GLY A 58 -7.98 -24.96 7.48
C GLY A 58 -7.24 -23.63 7.69
N LEU A 59 -6.11 -23.67 8.39
CA LEU A 59 -5.25 -22.50 8.57
C LEU A 59 -4.66 -22.03 7.23
N LEU A 60 -4.01 -22.91 6.47
CA LEU A 60 -3.41 -22.57 5.17
C LEU A 60 -4.47 -22.10 4.17
N ALA A 61 -5.64 -22.74 4.13
CA ALA A 61 -6.76 -22.35 3.28
C ALA A 61 -7.28 -20.92 3.56
N ARG A 62 -6.99 -20.37 4.74
CA ARG A 62 -7.35 -19.00 5.12
C ARG A 62 -6.19 -18.01 5.01
N VAL A 63 -4.99 -18.43 5.45
CA VAL A 63 -3.79 -17.58 5.48
C VAL A 63 -3.26 -17.35 4.09
N VAL A 64 -3.14 -18.41 3.25
CA VAL A 64 -2.56 -18.29 1.91
C VAL A 64 -3.34 -17.29 1.05
N PRO A 65 -4.69 -17.37 0.93
CA PRO A 65 -5.41 -16.41 0.11
C PRO A 65 -5.39 -14.99 0.69
N LEU A 66 -5.38 -14.85 2.01
CA LEU A 66 -5.30 -13.54 2.67
C LEU A 66 -3.94 -12.88 2.40
N SER A 67 -2.85 -13.64 2.55
CA SER A 67 -1.49 -13.20 2.24
C SER A 67 -1.32 -12.88 0.76
N LEU A 68 -1.85 -13.72 -0.13
CA LEU A 68 -1.76 -13.48 -1.58
C LEU A 68 -2.60 -12.28 -2.02
N GLY A 69 -3.81 -12.10 -1.48
CA GLY A 69 -4.67 -10.98 -1.83
C GLY A 69 -4.10 -9.63 -1.39
N LEU A 70 -3.63 -9.52 -0.14
CA LEU A 70 -2.94 -8.33 0.35
C LEU A 70 -1.55 -8.16 -0.29
N GLY A 71 -0.86 -9.27 -0.56
CA GLY A 71 0.44 -9.30 -1.19
C GLY A 71 0.39 -8.81 -2.64
N ALA A 72 -0.67 -9.15 -3.39
CA ALA A 72 -0.86 -8.71 -4.77
C ALA A 72 -0.94 -7.19 -4.87
N SER A 73 -1.71 -6.54 -4.00
CA SER A 73 -1.81 -5.09 -4.02
C SER A 73 -0.53 -4.40 -3.55
N GLN A 74 0.18 -4.99 -2.57
CA GLN A 74 1.52 -4.51 -2.19
C GLN A 74 2.57 -4.70 -3.28
N PHE A 75 2.46 -5.78 -4.06
CA PHE A 75 3.33 -6.00 -5.20
C PHE A 75 3.12 -4.92 -6.25
N VAL A 76 1.87 -4.61 -6.63
CA VAL A 76 1.57 -3.50 -7.56
C VAL A 76 2.09 -2.16 -7.02
N MET A 77 2.05 -1.94 -5.72
CA MET A 77 2.56 -0.71 -5.11
C MET A 77 4.09 -0.57 -5.13
N ALA A 78 4.85 -1.66 -5.23
CA ALA A 78 6.30 -1.65 -5.01
C ALA A 78 7.16 -2.26 -6.14
N ALA A 79 6.55 -3.00 -7.08
CA ALA A 79 7.29 -3.72 -8.11
C ALA A 79 7.97 -2.80 -9.14
N ASP A 80 7.41 -1.61 -9.39
CA ASP A 80 8.04 -0.56 -10.21
C ASP A 80 9.47 -0.25 -9.76
N MET A 81 9.68 -0.07 -8.45
CA MET A 81 10.98 0.28 -7.89
C MET A 81 12.03 -0.82 -8.12
N LEU A 82 11.61 -2.09 -8.10
CA LEU A 82 12.51 -3.22 -8.34
C LEU A 82 13.05 -3.21 -9.78
N VAL A 83 12.17 -2.95 -10.75
CA VAL A 83 12.55 -2.91 -12.17
C VAL A 83 13.37 -1.67 -12.48
N VAL A 84 12.96 -0.51 -11.98
CA VAL A 84 13.65 0.77 -12.16
C VAL A 84 15.11 0.70 -11.70
N LYS A 85 15.37 0.07 -10.55
CA LYS A 85 16.73 -0.15 -10.03
C LYS A 85 17.63 -1.01 -10.92
N GLY A 86 17.05 -1.92 -11.70
CA GLY A 86 17.81 -2.79 -12.62
C GLY A 86 17.98 -2.21 -14.03
N VAL A 87 17.35 -1.07 -14.31
CA VAL A 87 17.25 -0.48 -15.65
C VAL A 87 17.97 0.86 -15.71
N TRP A 88 17.84 1.73 -14.70
CA TRP A 88 18.37 3.09 -14.74
C TRP A 88 19.58 3.32 -13.82
N PRO A 89 20.41 4.35 -14.10
CA PRO A 89 21.46 4.81 -13.18
C PRO A 89 20.90 5.27 -11.83
N GLU A 90 21.73 5.19 -10.78
CA GLU A 90 21.31 5.48 -9.40
C GLU A 90 20.70 6.88 -9.21
N GLU A 91 21.18 7.89 -9.95
CA GLU A 91 20.65 9.25 -9.88
C GLU A 91 19.18 9.31 -10.36
N THR A 92 18.89 8.73 -11.53
CA THR A 92 17.54 8.65 -12.10
C THR A 92 16.60 7.82 -11.21
N VAL A 93 17.12 6.75 -10.62
CA VAL A 93 16.39 5.93 -9.63
C VAL A 93 16.05 6.77 -8.40
N GLY A 94 16.98 7.60 -7.92
CA GLY A 94 16.76 8.51 -6.78
C GLY A 94 15.61 9.49 -7.03
N TYR A 95 15.59 10.12 -8.20
CA TYR A 95 14.51 11.02 -8.63
C TYR A 95 13.14 10.32 -8.67
N TYR A 96 13.08 9.12 -9.27
CA TYR A 96 11.86 8.32 -9.30
C TYR A 96 11.43 7.87 -7.89
N ALA A 97 12.40 7.49 -7.05
CA ALA A 97 12.16 7.08 -5.68
C ALA A 97 11.57 8.19 -4.81
N ALA A 98 12.04 9.43 -4.97
CA ALA A 98 11.48 10.57 -4.27
C ALA A 98 10.00 10.78 -4.63
N ALA A 99 9.68 10.84 -5.93
CA ALA A 99 8.30 11.00 -6.41
C ALA A 99 7.40 9.82 -5.98
N GLY A 100 7.90 8.59 -6.11
CA GLY A 100 7.19 7.38 -5.70
C GLY A 100 6.98 7.28 -4.19
N THR A 101 7.88 7.84 -3.37
CA THR A 101 7.72 7.89 -1.91
C THR A 101 6.56 8.81 -1.54
N ILE A 102 6.41 9.95 -2.21
CA ILE A 102 5.27 10.86 -2.00
C ILE A 102 3.95 10.17 -2.37
N GLY A 103 3.89 9.49 -3.51
CA GLY A 103 2.70 8.73 -3.91
C GLY A 103 2.31 7.65 -2.89
N ARG A 104 3.30 6.93 -2.33
CA ARG A 104 3.07 5.93 -1.28
C ARG A 104 2.72 6.56 0.07
N ALA A 105 3.30 7.71 0.40
CA ALA A 105 2.93 8.46 1.59
C ALA A 105 1.45 8.83 1.58
N LEU A 106 0.90 9.19 0.41
CA LEU A 106 -0.54 9.42 0.23
C LEU A 106 -1.36 8.16 0.52
N VAL A 107 -0.92 6.98 0.05
CA VAL A 107 -1.56 5.69 0.37
C VAL A 107 -1.56 5.40 1.87
N TYR A 108 -0.43 5.65 2.54
CA TYR A 108 -0.34 5.43 3.99
C TYR A 108 -1.11 6.48 4.79
N PHE A 109 -1.24 7.70 4.28
CA PHE A 109 -2.00 8.78 4.91
C PHE A 109 -3.50 8.45 5.01
N THR A 110 -4.05 7.69 4.04
CA THR A 110 -5.47 7.29 4.12
C THR A 110 -5.75 6.28 5.23
N VAL A 111 -4.77 5.50 5.68
CA VAL A 111 -4.95 4.44 6.69
C VAL A 111 -5.43 4.98 8.06
N PRO A 112 -4.71 5.91 8.73
CA PRO A 112 -5.15 6.46 10.01
C PRO A 112 -6.46 7.24 9.87
N LEU A 113 -6.67 7.90 8.74
CA LEU A 113 -7.90 8.63 8.47
C LEU A 113 -9.13 7.70 8.39
N VAL A 114 -9.01 6.55 7.73
CA VAL A 114 -10.05 5.52 7.74
C VAL A 114 -10.28 5.01 9.17
N SER A 115 -9.22 4.86 9.97
CA SER A 115 -9.34 4.38 11.36
C SER A 115 -10.12 5.32 12.28
N VAL A 116 -10.00 6.66 12.10
CA VAL A 116 -10.76 7.64 12.91
C VAL A 116 -12.19 7.82 12.42
N MET A 117 -12.45 7.50 11.14
CA MET A 117 -13.81 7.48 10.60
C MET A 117 -14.53 6.18 10.95
N PHE A 118 -13.80 5.08 11.18
CA PHE A 118 -14.38 3.77 11.47
C PHE A 118 -15.42 3.78 12.61
N PRO A 119 -15.19 4.41 13.78
CA PRO A 119 -16.23 4.53 14.81
C PRO A 119 -17.48 5.29 14.35
N LYS A 120 -17.34 6.32 13.51
CA LYS A 120 -18.47 7.06 12.93
C LYS A 120 -19.23 6.20 11.92
N VAL A 121 -18.52 5.43 11.11
CA VAL A 121 -19.12 4.51 10.12
C VAL A 121 -19.86 3.36 10.82
N VAL A 122 -19.29 2.79 11.88
CA VAL A 122 -19.97 1.74 12.68
C VAL A 122 -21.18 2.31 13.39
N ARG A 123 -21.11 3.54 13.93
CA ARG A 123 -22.26 4.20 14.56
C ARG A 123 -23.40 4.49 13.58
N SER A 124 -23.11 4.74 12.30
CA SER A 124 -24.16 4.85 11.27
C SER A 124 -24.65 3.50 10.75
N ALA A 125 -23.85 2.43 10.89
CA ALA A 125 -24.21 1.05 10.51
C ALA A 125 -25.26 0.42 11.43
N VAL A 126 -25.26 0.83 12.71
CA VAL A 126 -26.23 0.39 13.74
C VAL A 126 -27.67 0.78 13.37
N LEU A 127 -27.87 1.66 12.37
CA LEU A 127 -29.16 2.00 11.77
C LEU A 127 -29.57 1.08 10.60
N SER A 128 -29.01 -0.14 10.53
CA SER A 128 -29.48 -1.28 9.74
C SER A 128 -29.29 -1.23 8.22
N GLN A 129 -28.13 -0.77 7.72
CA GLN A 129 -27.67 -1.10 6.36
C GLN A 129 -26.16 -1.37 6.28
N GLU A 130 -25.76 -2.63 6.41
CA GLU A 130 -24.38 -3.17 6.27
C GLU A 130 -23.65 -2.72 4.99
N THR A 131 -24.37 -2.42 3.91
CA THR A 131 -23.76 -1.92 2.66
C THR A 131 -23.26 -0.47 2.79
N GLY A 132 -23.90 0.32 3.66
CA GLY A 132 -23.53 1.71 3.89
C GLY A 132 -22.10 1.83 4.39
N VAL A 133 -21.64 0.92 5.25
CA VAL A 133 -20.30 0.95 5.85
C VAL A 133 -19.20 0.90 4.80
N MET A 134 -19.31 -0.02 3.86
CA MET A 134 -18.32 -0.17 2.79
C MET A 134 -18.36 1.00 1.81
N ALA A 135 -19.56 1.44 1.41
CA ALA A 135 -19.72 2.59 0.52
C ALA A 135 -19.22 3.90 1.18
N LEU A 136 -19.44 4.05 2.48
CA LEU A 136 -18.91 5.15 3.30
C LEU A 136 -17.39 5.07 3.43
N ALA A 137 -16.82 3.90 3.69
CA ALA A 137 -15.36 3.72 3.77
C ALA A 137 -14.69 4.01 2.42
N LEU A 138 -15.30 3.53 1.32
CA LEU A 138 -14.83 3.79 -0.04
C LEU A 138 -14.97 5.27 -0.40
N GLY A 139 -16.12 5.88 -0.12
CA GLY A 139 -16.39 7.29 -0.37
C GLY A 139 -15.51 8.22 0.46
N ALA A 140 -15.28 7.89 1.73
CA ALA A 140 -14.33 8.60 2.58
C ALA A 140 -12.90 8.46 2.04
N THR A 141 -12.47 7.26 1.64
CA THR A 141 -11.14 7.05 1.05
C THR A 141 -11.00 7.79 -0.27
N ALA A 142 -12.05 7.81 -1.11
CA ALA A 142 -12.05 8.54 -2.38
C ALA A 142 -11.99 10.06 -2.16
N LEU A 143 -12.75 10.58 -1.19
CA LEU A 143 -12.77 11.99 -0.86
C LEU A 143 -11.43 12.44 -0.26
N MET A 144 -10.86 11.65 0.66
CA MET A 144 -9.60 11.96 1.31
C MET A 144 -8.41 11.77 0.37
N GLY A 145 -8.37 10.65 -0.36
CA GLY A 145 -7.36 10.40 -1.39
C GLY A 145 -7.44 11.40 -2.53
N GLY A 146 -8.66 11.78 -2.93
CA GLY A 146 -8.91 12.83 -3.92
C GLY A 146 -8.48 14.21 -3.43
N ALA A 147 -8.81 14.58 -2.20
CA ALA A 147 -8.34 15.83 -1.59
C ALA A 147 -6.81 15.87 -1.48
N ALA A 148 -6.17 14.76 -1.11
CA ALA A 148 -4.72 14.65 -1.07
C ALA A 148 -4.09 14.74 -2.48
N ALA A 149 -4.69 14.09 -3.48
CA ALA A 149 -4.24 14.18 -4.87
C ALA A 149 -4.41 15.60 -5.43
N LEU A 150 -5.52 16.28 -5.10
CA LEU A 150 -5.77 17.68 -5.45
C LEU A 150 -4.79 18.63 -4.74
N ALA A 151 -4.46 18.38 -3.47
CA ALA A 151 -3.44 19.15 -2.78
C ALA A 151 -2.07 18.97 -3.47
N CYS A 152 -1.76 17.75 -3.92
CA CYS A 152 -0.55 17.47 -4.70
C CYS A 152 -0.57 18.11 -6.09
N THR A 153 -1.73 18.30 -6.73
CA THR A 153 -1.82 19.01 -8.02
C THR A 153 -1.70 20.52 -7.86
N LEU A 154 -2.26 21.09 -6.78
CA LEU A 154 -2.20 22.53 -6.49
C LEU A 154 -0.83 22.97 -5.96
N PHE A 155 -0.20 22.13 -5.12
CA PHE A 155 1.09 22.42 -4.48
C PHE A 155 2.09 21.27 -4.64
N PRO A 156 2.50 20.91 -5.88
CA PRO A 156 3.33 19.73 -6.14
C PRO A 156 4.74 19.82 -5.54
N SER A 157 5.24 21.03 -5.29
CA SER A 157 6.56 21.26 -4.70
C SER A 157 6.57 21.18 -3.17
N LEU A 158 5.41 21.27 -2.51
CA LEU A 158 5.33 21.30 -1.04
C LEU A 158 5.80 19.97 -0.40
N PRO A 159 5.33 18.79 -0.85
CA PRO A 159 5.81 17.52 -0.29
C PRO A 159 7.30 17.29 -0.55
N LEU A 160 7.78 17.66 -1.75
CA LEU A 160 9.19 17.53 -2.12
C LEU A 160 10.08 18.44 -1.26
N ARG A 161 9.71 19.71 -1.06
CA ARG A 161 10.50 20.65 -0.24
C ARG A 161 10.60 20.26 1.23
N ILE A 162 9.60 19.56 1.75
CA ILE A 162 9.59 19.10 3.15
C ILE A 162 10.51 17.89 3.34
N MET A 163 10.53 16.97 2.36
CA MET A 163 11.21 15.68 2.49
C MET A 163 12.58 15.60 1.81
N TYR A 164 12.85 16.42 0.80
CA TYR A 164 14.03 16.32 -0.05
C TYR A 164 14.71 17.67 -0.29
N PRO A 165 16.04 17.68 -0.56
CA PRO A 165 16.76 18.86 -1.00
C PRO A 165 16.23 19.42 -2.33
N ASN A 166 16.53 20.68 -2.63
CA ASN A 166 16.02 21.39 -3.82
C ASN A 166 16.40 20.74 -5.16
N GLU A 167 17.45 19.91 -5.22
CA GLU A 167 17.85 19.15 -6.40
C GLU A 167 16.75 18.17 -6.89
N PHE A 168 15.90 17.68 -5.98
CA PHE A 168 14.78 16.80 -6.33
C PHE A 168 13.55 17.55 -6.87
N LEU A 169 13.58 18.88 -6.97
CA LEU A 169 12.47 19.64 -7.54
C LEU A 169 12.27 19.40 -9.04
N VAL A 170 13.25 18.80 -9.73
CA VAL A 170 13.12 18.38 -11.14
C VAL A 170 11.95 17.41 -11.35
N VAL A 171 11.61 16.59 -10.33
CA VAL A 171 10.49 15.65 -10.41
C VAL A 171 9.14 16.19 -9.92
N THR A 172 9.06 17.49 -9.60
CA THR A 172 7.80 18.15 -9.21
C THR A 172 6.63 17.85 -10.15
N PRO A 173 6.79 17.85 -11.49
CA PRO A 173 5.69 17.55 -12.40
C PRO A 173 5.17 16.10 -12.33
N LEU A 174 5.96 15.15 -11.80
CA LEU A 174 5.58 13.74 -11.68
C LEU A 174 4.72 13.46 -10.44
N VAL A 175 4.82 14.30 -9.40
CA VAL A 175 4.12 14.11 -8.13
C VAL A 175 2.59 14.03 -8.30
N PRO A 176 1.93 14.93 -9.06
CA PRO A 176 0.50 14.84 -9.31
C PRO A 176 0.10 13.53 -10.02
N TRP A 177 0.87 13.11 -11.02
CA TRP A 177 0.58 11.88 -11.76
C TRP A 177 0.68 10.66 -10.85
N PHE A 178 1.71 10.59 -10.00
CA PHE A 178 1.80 9.53 -9.00
C PHE A 178 0.61 9.51 -8.04
N ALA A 179 0.20 10.68 -7.54
CA ALA A 179 -0.94 10.79 -6.63
C ALA A 179 -2.23 10.26 -7.28
N TRP A 180 -2.49 10.62 -8.54
CA TRP A 180 -3.65 10.13 -9.29
C TRP A 180 -3.57 8.64 -9.63
N CYS A 181 -2.38 8.09 -9.93
CA CYS A 181 -2.21 6.66 -10.18
C CYS A 181 -2.35 5.82 -8.89
N MET A 182 -1.98 6.39 -7.75
CA MET A 182 -2.07 5.71 -6.44
C MET A 182 -3.49 5.76 -5.86
N LEU A 183 -4.35 6.69 -6.28
CA LEU A 183 -5.72 6.80 -5.78
C LEU A 183 -6.60 5.57 -6.12
N PRO A 184 -6.62 5.05 -7.36
CA PRO A 184 -7.30 3.78 -7.63
C PRO A 184 -6.74 2.63 -6.81
N LEU A 185 -5.42 2.61 -6.59
CA LEU A 185 -4.76 1.58 -5.79
C LEU A 185 -5.19 1.62 -4.32
N THR A 186 -5.34 2.81 -3.73
CA THR A 186 -5.84 2.96 -2.35
C THR A 186 -7.28 2.48 -2.22
N LEU A 187 -8.14 2.83 -3.17
CA LEU A 187 -9.52 2.36 -3.21
C LEU A 187 -9.58 0.83 -3.38
N ALA A 188 -8.72 0.28 -4.24
CA ALA A 188 -8.61 -1.15 -4.42
C ALA A 188 -8.17 -1.86 -3.13
N ASN A 189 -7.20 -1.31 -2.40
CA ASN A 189 -6.76 -1.82 -1.10
C ASN A 189 -7.92 -1.92 -0.09
N VAL A 190 -8.80 -0.91 -0.04
CA VAL A 190 -9.99 -0.93 0.83
C VAL A 190 -10.95 -2.04 0.44
N LEU A 191 -11.22 -2.21 -0.87
CA LEU A 191 -12.11 -3.27 -1.36
C LEU A 191 -11.53 -4.66 -1.14
N VAL A 192 -10.25 -4.87 -1.45
CA VAL A 192 -9.53 -6.13 -1.22
C VAL A 192 -9.54 -6.48 0.27
N GLY A 193 -9.25 -5.52 1.14
CA GLY A 193 -9.34 -5.70 2.59
C GLY A 193 -10.73 -6.15 3.04
N ASN A 194 -11.79 -5.52 2.53
CA ASN A 194 -13.18 -5.90 2.84
C ASN A 194 -13.55 -7.30 2.29
N LEU A 195 -13.15 -7.66 1.07
CA LEU A 195 -13.40 -8.99 0.49
C LEU A 195 -12.72 -10.09 1.33
N LEU A 196 -11.45 -9.88 1.70
CA LEU A 196 -10.68 -10.83 2.50
C LEU A 196 -11.22 -10.95 3.94
N ALA A 197 -11.67 -9.85 4.54
CA ALA A 197 -12.31 -9.86 5.86
C ALA A 197 -13.60 -10.71 5.85
N ARG A 198 -14.37 -10.65 4.75
CA ARG A 198 -15.58 -11.46 4.53
C ARG A 198 -15.30 -12.91 4.08
N ARG A 199 -14.04 -13.37 4.13
CA ARG A 199 -13.56 -14.68 3.64
C ARG A 199 -13.90 -14.96 2.17
N ARG A 200 -14.07 -13.92 1.35
CA ARG A 200 -14.36 -14.06 -0.09
C ARG A 200 -13.07 -14.23 -0.88
N PHE A 201 -12.49 -15.42 -0.81
CA PHE A 201 -11.19 -15.73 -1.42
C PHE A 201 -11.23 -15.94 -2.94
N GLU A 202 -12.42 -15.96 -3.55
CA GLU A 202 -12.60 -16.12 -5.00
C GLU A 202 -11.96 -14.99 -5.84
N SER A 203 -11.79 -13.80 -5.26
CA SER A 203 -11.13 -12.68 -5.93
C SER A 203 -9.61 -12.81 -5.97
N VAL A 204 -9.00 -13.61 -5.09
CA VAL A 204 -7.55 -13.68 -4.91
C VAL A 204 -6.80 -14.13 -6.17
N PRO A 205 -7.21 -15.20 -6.89
CA PRO A 205 -6.53 -15.61 -8.11
C PRO A 205 -6.51 -14.50 -9.16
N TRP A 206 -7.60 -13.74 -9.28
CA TRP A 206 -7.68 -12.60 -10.20
C TRP A 206 -6.75 -11.46 -9.77
N LEU A 207 -6.74 -11.10 -8.48
CA LEU A 207 -5.82 -10.08 -7.96
C LEU A 207 -4.36 -10.45 -8.18
N VAL A 208 -4.00 -11.72 -7.95
CA VAL A 208 -2.65 -12.25 -8.21
C VAL A 208 -2.33 -12.20 -9.69
N LEU A 209 -3.26 -12.56 -10.57
CA LEU A 209 -3.07 -12.49 -12.02
C LEU A 209 -2.81 -11.06 -12.49
N VAL A 210 -3.52 -10.08 -11.93
CA VAL A 210 -3.29 -8.64 -12.21
C VAL A 210 -1.88 -8.23 -11.75
N ALA A 211 -1.47 -8.64 -10.54
CA ALA A 211 -0.15 -8.32 -10.01
C ALA A 211 0.99 -8.96 -10.81
N LEU A 212 0.83 -10.23 -11.22
CA LEU A 212 1.80 -10.92 -12.08
C LEU A 212 1.86 -10.28 -13.47
N GLY A 213 0.71 -9.92 -14.04
CA GLY A 213 0.64 -9.18 -15.30
C GLY A 213 1.35 -7.83 -15.22
N TYR A 214 1.22 -7.12 -14.10
CA TYR A 214 1.94 -5.87 -13.86
C TYR A 214 3.46 -6.07 -13.84
N GLY A 215 3.93 -7.07 -13.11
CA GLY A 215 5.37 -7.40 -13.06
C GLY A 215 5.91 -7.80 -14.43
N LEU A 216 5.18 -8.65 -15.15
CA LEU A 216 5.58 -9.11 -16.49
C LEU A 216 5.61 -7.96 -17.50
N THR A 217 4.59 -7.09 -17.51
CA THR A 217 4.58 -5.93 -18.42
C THR A 217 5.71 -4.95 -18.13
N LEU A 218 6.05 -4.71 -16.86
CA LEU A 218 7.23 -3.91 -16.53
C LEU A 218 8.52 -4.56 -17.02
N MET A 219 8.66 -5.88 -16.88
CA MET A 219 9.84 -6.61 -17.37
C MET A 219 9.94 -6.58 -18.90
N LEU A 220 8.83 -6.78 -19.62
CA LEU A 220 8.80 -6.73 -21.09
C LEU A 220 9.09 -5.33 -21.63
N ARG A 221 8.70 -4.28 -20.89
CA ARG A 221 8.99 -2.89 -21.25
C ARG A 221 10.32 -2.39 -20.67
N ALA A 222 11.10 -3.24 -20.00
CA ALA A 222 12.38 -2.86 -19.41
C ALA A 222 13.37 -2.37 -20.47
N ASP A 223 13.43 -3.01 -21.63
CA ASP A 223 14.32 -2.59 -22.71
C ASP A 223 13.88 -1.25 -23.31
N GLU A 224 12.57 -1.02 -23.46
CA GLU A 224 12.00 0.27 -23.89
C GLU A 224 12.35 1.39 -22.88
N MET A 225 12.30 1.08 -21.58
CA MET A 225 12.68 2.00 -20.50
C MET A 225 14.18 2.32 -20.47
N ARG A 226 15.05 1.41 -20.92
CA ARG A 226 16.51 1.63 -20.98
C ARG A 226 16.91 2.61 -22.08
N THR A 227 16.25 2.54 -23.23
CA THR A 227 16.62 3.34 -24.41
C THR A 227 15.86 4.65 -24.53
N ALA A 228 14.70 4.75 -23.89
CA ALA A 228 13.87 5.95 -23.96
C ALA A 228 14.47 7.13 -23.16
N PRO A 229 14.20 8.39 -23.58
CA PRO A 229 14.49 9.56 -22.75
C PRO A 229 13.83 9.47 -21.38
N GLN A 230 14.47 10.02 -20.36
CA GLN A 230 14.04 9.92 -18.95
C GLN A 230 12.56 10.26 -18.73
N GLU A 231 12.05 11.33 -19.36
CA GLU A 231 10.64 11.71 -19.23
C GLU A 231 9.68 10.65 -19.78
N THR A 232 9.99 10.08 -20.95
CA THR A 232 9.19 9.03 -21.57
C THR A 232 9.27 7.74 -20.76
N ALA A 233 10.46 7.41 -20.27
CA ALA A 233 10.69 6.23 -19.43
C ALA A 233 9.85 6.29 -18.14
N PHE A 234 9.80 7.46 -17.48
CA PHE A 234 8.91 7.68 -16.32
C PHE A 234 7.44 7.57 -16.69
N ARG A 235 7.01 8.17 -17.81
CA ARG A 235 5.61 8.07 -18.26
C ARG A 235 5.19 6.63 -18.53
N ILE A 236 6.05 5.79 -19.12
CA ILE A 236 5.77 4.37 -19.34
C ILE A 236 5.49 3.66 -18.02
N VAL A 237 6.33 3.88 -17.00
CA VAL A 237 6.14 3.27 -15.67
C VAL A 237 4.84 3.76 -15.03
N LEU A 238 4.58 5.07 -15.05
CA LEU A 238 3.39 5.65 -14.43
C LEU A 238 2.10 5.22 -15.13
N GLN A 239 2.10 5.14 -16.47
CA GLN A 239 0.95 4.66 -17.23
C GLN A 239 0.67 3.19 -16.93
N THR A 240 1.72 2.37 -16.86
CA THR A 240 1.60 0.95 -16.50
C THR A 240 1.05 0.81 -15.09
N LEU A 241 1.62 1.56 -14.12
CA LEU A 241 1.11 1.60 -12.74
C LEU A 241 -0.35 2.04 -12.68
N GLY A 242 -0.71 3.14 -13.34
CA GLY A 242 -2.08 3.67 -13.34
C GLY A 242 -3.09 2.71 -13.95
N PHE A 243 -2.75 2.09 -15.09
CA PHE A 243 -3.59 1.09 -15.75
C PHE A 243 -3.83 -0.12 -14.84
N TYR A 244 -2.77 -0.69 -14.26
CA TYR A 244 -2.90 -1.86 -13.38
C TYR A 244 -3.57 -1.53 -12.05
N SER A 245 -3.39 -0.32 -11.52
CA SER A 245 -4.13 0.17 -10.33
C SER A 245 -5.63 0.28 -10.61
N LEU A 246 -6.03 0.84 -11.76
CA LEU A 246 -7.43 0.89 -12.18
C LEU A 246 -8.01 -0.49 -12.44
N LEU A 247 -7.23 -1.39 -13.05
CA LEU A 247 -7.65 -2.76 -13.32
C LEU A 247 -7.84 -3.53 -12.01
N LEU A 248 -6.92 -3.40 -11.05
CA LEU A 248 -7.03 -4.01 -9.72
C LEU A 248 -8.24 -3.47 -8.96
N PHE A 249 -8.50 -2.16 -9.05
CA PHE A 249 -9.72 -1.53 -8.52
C PHE A 249 -10.98 -2.10 -9.19
N GLY A 250 -11.00 -2.20 -10.53
CA GLY A 250 -12.13 -2.72 -11.30
C GLY A 250 -12.44 -4.18 -10.98
N VAL A 251 -11.42 -5.04 -10.85
CA VAL A 251 -11.58 -6.44 -10.42
C VAL A 251 -12.12 -6.50 -8.99
N ALA A 252 -11.56 -5.73 -8.06
CA ALA A 252 -12.02 -5.70 -6.68
C ALA A 252 -13.48 -5.19 -6.58
N ALA A 253 -13.83 -4.15 -7.35
CA ALA A 253 -15.19 -3.63 -7.44
C ALA A 253 -16.14 -4.69 -8.02
N TRP A 254 -15.79 -5.31 -9.13
CA TRP A 254 -16.60 -6.35 -9.77
C TRP A 254 -16.98 -7.47 -8.80
N PHE A 255 -16.00 -8.04 -8.08
CA PHE A 255 -16.28 -9.08 -7.08
C PHE A 255 -17.07 -8.58 -5.86
N THR A 256 -16.93 -7.30 -5.54
CA THR A 256 -17.70 -6.67 -4.46
C THR A 256 -19.17 -6.54 -4.82
N TRP A 257 -19.49 -6.12 -6.05
CA TRP A 257 -20.88 -5.85 -6.48
C TRP A 257 -21.59 -7.04 -7.17
N ARG A 258 -20.88 -7.90 -7.90
CA ARG A 258 -21.47 -9.02 -8.68
C ARG A 258 -22.35 -9.95 -7.86
N ARG A 259 -22.01 -10.22 -6.59
CA ARG A 259 -22.77 -11.15 -5.74
C ARG A 259 -23.87 -10.48 -4.92
N LYS A 260 -23.94 -9.15 -4.91
CA LYS A 260 -25.04 -8.43 -4.28
C LYS A 260 -26.36 -8.60 -5.05
N GLY A 261 -26.30 -8.92 -6.34
CA GLY A 261 -27.46 -9.29 -7.15
C GLY A 261 -27.89 -10.76 -7.02
N GLN A 262 -27.24 -11.57 -6.17
CA GLN A 262 -27.54 -13.00 -5.98
C GLN A 262 -28.01 -13.36 -4.56
N GLU A 263 -28.15 -12.39 -3.65
CA GLU A 263 -28.84 -12.61 -2.38
C GLU A 263 -30.36 -12.54 -2.66
N PRO A 264 -31.12 -13.64 -2.53
CA PRO A 264 -32.58 -13.54 -2.49
C PRO A 264 -32.92 -12.73 -1.26
N SER A 265 -33.73 -11.69 -1.42
CA SER A 265 -34.45 -11.06 -0.31
C SER A 265 -35.24 -12.15 0.42
N VAL A 266 -34.78 -12.50 1.61
CA VAL A 266 -35.57 -13.24 2.60
C VAL A 266 -36.06 -12.24 3.63
#